data_AF-A0A4Q3VUW4-F1
#
_entry.id   AF-A0A4Q3VUW4-F1
#
_cell.length_a   1.000
_cell.length_b   1.000
_cell.length_c   1.000
_cell.angle_alpha   90.00
_cell.angle_beta   90.00
_cell.angle_gamma   90.00
#
_symmetry.space_group_name_H-M   'P 1'
#
loop_
_entity.id
_entity.type
_entity.pdbx_description
1 polymer ?
#
loop_
_entity_poly.entity_id
_entity_poly.type
_entity_poly.pdbx_seq_one_letter_code
_entity_poly.pdbx_strand_id
1 'polypeptide(L)'
;MRSIQSTTRRAFDQALACAAYRVPSADKTPTEVWLAASALRYGLFGCAAAHALLIGAGSDDEVWILDHLGEIGDTVAEHYMSHVMSRAPVGIDLTSAWRVGEMAQLVADDYAPLGRRMTGVNVALRLASESFGQTRDRAIFASLPWWRRKDARRRYEALVDESLALAEKFYERRILDLDEVREIALLGE
;
A
#
# COMPACT_ATOMS: atom_id res chain seq x y z
N MET A 1 -5.31 -29.38 2.62
CA MET A 1 -4.37 -28.25 2.54
C MET A 1 -4.76 -27.40 1.35
N ARG A 2 -4.96 -26.09 1.52
CA ARG A 2 -5.05 -25.16 0.37
C ARG A 2 -3.63 -24.99 -0.19
N SER A 3 -3.49 -24.92 -1.51
CA SER A 3 -2.19 -24.66 -2.15
C SER A 3 -1.65 -23.29 -1.69
N ILE A 4 -0.33 -23.18 -1.45
CA ILE A 4 0.32 -21.91 -1.12
C ILE A 4 -0.06 -20.81 -2.11
N GLN A 5 -0.19 -21.14 -3.39
CA GLN A 5 -0.59 -20.22 -4.45
C GLN A 5 -1.96 -19.59 -4.18
N SER A 6 -2.93 -20.41 -3.74
CA SER A 6 -4.26 -19.94 -3.39
C SER A 6 -4.26 -19.07 -2.14
N THR A 7 -3.42 -19.39 -1.16
CA THR A 7 -3.28 -18.61 0.08
C THR A 7 -2.63 -17.26 -0.18
N THR A 8 -1.55 -17.24 -0.97
CA THR A 8 -0.85 -16.02 -1.39
C THR A 8 -1.80 -15.12 -2.17
N ARG A 9 -2.42 -15.62 -3.24
CA ARG A 9 -3.34 -14.83 -4.05
C ARG A 9 -4.46 -14.21 -3.21
N ARG A 10 -5.09 -15.02 -2.34
CA ARG A 10 -6.14 -14.54 -1.43
C ARG A 10 -5.65 -13.41 -0.53
N ALA A 11 -4.44 -13.52 0.03
CA ALA A 11 -3.90 -12.50 0.91
C ALA A 11 -3.67 -11.17 0.17
N PHE A 12 -3.13 -11.23 -1.05
CA PHE A 12 -2.93 -10.03 -1.88
C PHE A 12 -4.26 -9.44 -2.37
N ASP A 13 -5.23 -10.26 -2.77
CA ASP A 13 -6.58 -9.79 -3.14
C ASP A 13 -7.26 -9.05 -1.98
N GLN A 14 -7.15 -9.59 -0.77
CA GLN A 14 -7.64 -8.94 0.45
C GLN A 14 -6.90 -7.62 0.73
N ALA A 15 -5.58 -7.60 0.54
CA ALA A 15 -4.76 -6.40 0.71
C ALA A 15 -5.20 -5.28 -0.26
N LEU A 16 -5.38 -5.62 -1.54
CA LEU A 16 -5.86 -4.69 -2.58
C LEU A 16 -7.25 -4.14 -2.24
N ALA A 17 -8.18 -5.02 -1.85
CA ALA A 17 -9.53 -4.62 -1.48
C ALA A 17 -9.53 -3.67 -0.26
N CYS A 18 -8.73 -3.98 0.77
CA CYS A 18 -8.60 -3.15 1.96
C CYS A 18 -7.95 -1.79 1.66
N ALA A 19 -6.90 -1.76 0.84
CA ALA A 19 -6.25 -0.53 0.42
C ALA A 19 -7.20 0.36 -0.39
N ALA A 20 -7.92 -0.23 -1.36
CA ALA A 20 -8.90 0.50 -2.16
C ALA A 20 -10.01 1.07 -1.30
N TYR A 21 -10.57 0.28 -0.37
CA TYR A 21 -11.66 0.76 0.47
C TYR A 21 -11.26 2.00 1.27
N ARG A 22 -10.00 2.05 1.69
CA ARG A 22 -9.43 3.10 2.52
C ARG A 22 -8.59 4.09 1.73
N VAL A 23 -8.79 4.33 0.44
CA VAL A 23 -8.06 5.43 -0.23
C VAL A 23 -8.38 6.78 0.44
N PRO A 24 -7.44 7.74 0.46
CA PRO A 24 -7.68 9.03 1.11
C PRO A 24 -8.93 9.73 0.55
N SER A 25 -9.57 10.56 1.35
CA SER A 25 -10.64 11.42 0.83
C SER A 25 -10.08 12.42 -0.17
N ALA A 26 -10.80 12.57 -1.29
CA ALA A 26 -10.49 13.55 -2.32
C ALA A 26 -10.73 15.00 -1.85
N ASP A 27 -11.56 15.21 -0.82
CA ASP A 27 -11.86 16.56 -0.34
C ASP A 27 -10.61 17.21 0.24
N LYS A 28 -10.27 18.38 -0.29
CA LYS A 28 -9.13 19.23 0.10
C LYS A 28 -7.73 18.61 -0.07
N THR A 29 -7.57 17.38 -0.55
CA THR A 29 -6.24 16.79 -0.77
C THR A 29 -5.74 17.15 -2.18
N PRO A 30 -4.55 17.77 -2.33
CA PRO A 30 -3.99 18.00 -3.67
C PRO A 30 -3.81 16.68 -4.43
N THR A 31 -4.08 16.69 -5.73
CA THR A 31 -4.09 15.48 -6.58
C THR A 31 -2.81 14.65 -6.46
N GLU A 32 -1.63 15.28 -6.53
CA GLU A 32 -0.35 14.56 -6.41
C GLU A 32 -0.12 13.96 -5.02
N VAL A 33 -0.57 14.64 -3.95
CA VAL A 33 -0.54 14.10 -2.58
C VAL A 33 -1.48 12.91 -2.45
N TRP A 34 -2.67 13.03 -3.04
CA TRP A 34 -3.68 11.99 -3.01
C TRP A 34 -3.22 10.73 -3.78
N LEU A 35 -2.58 10.90 -4.94
CA LEU A 35 -1.98 9.80 -5.72
C LEU A 35 -0.85 9.11 -4.95
N ALA A 36 0.09 9.88 -4.42
CA ALA A 36 1.22 9.34 -3.67
C ALA A 36 0.77 8.59 -2.42
N ALA A 37 -0.17 9.16 -1.65
CA ALA A 37 -0.74 8.51 -0.48
C ALA A 37 -1.53 7.24 -0.84
N SER A 38 -2.27 7.23 -1.96
CA SER A 38 -2.96 6.04 -2.44
C SER A 38 -1.97 4.93 -2.80
N ALA A 39 -0.91 5.26 -3.54
CA ALA A 39 0.12 4.30 -3.92
C ALA A 39 0.87 3.74 -2.73
N LEU A 40 1.26 4.60 -1.79
CA LEU A 40 1.88 4.17 -0.53
C LEU A 40 0.98 3.19 0.22
N ARG A 41 -0.32 3.48 0.32
CA ARG A 41 -1.29 2.60 0.98
C ARG A 41 -1.35 1.23 0.31
N TYR A 42 -1.45 1.16 -1.01
CA TYR A 42 -1.40 -0.12 -1.73
C TYR A 42 -0.10 -0.89 -1.48
N GLY A 43 1.04 -0.22 -1.60
CA GLY A 43 2.36 -0.82 -1.36
C GLY A 43 2.49 -1.39 0.05
N LEU A 44 2.13 -0.61 1.09
CA LEU A 44 2.21 -1.04 2.49
C LEU A 44 1.29 -2.23 2.80
N PHE A 45 0.09 -2.27 2.24
CA PHE A 45 -0.82 -3.42 2.41
C PHE A 45 -0.27 -4.68 1.73
N GLY A 46 0.32 -4.56 0.54
CA GLY A 46 1.04 -5.66 -0.12
C GLY A 46 2.20 -6.18 0.71
N CYS A 47 3.02 -5.26 1.27
CA CYS A 47 4.13 -5.60 2.14
C CYS A 47 3.65 -6.31 3.43
N ALA A 48 2.56 -5.84 4.03
CA ALA A 48 1.95 -6.46 5.20
C ALA A 48 1.43 -7.88 4.90
N ALA A 49 0.79 -8.08 3.74
CA ALA A 49 0.35 -9.39 3.27
C ALA A 49 1.54 -10.34 3.06
N ALA A 50 2.59 -9.87 2.37
CA ALA A 50 3.80 -10.63 2.17
C ALA A 50 4.45 -11.02 3.51
N HIS A 51 4.60 -10.08 4.45
CA HIS A 51 5.20 -10.34 5.75
C HIS A 51 4.46 -11.44 6.52
N ALA A 52 3.12 -11.37 6.56
CA ALA A 52 2.30 -12.35 7.26
C ALA A 52 2.47 -13.77 6.70
N LEU A 53 2.62 -13.89 5.37
CA LEU A 53 2.87 -15.17 4.71
C LEU A 53 4.29 -15.68 4.97
N LEU A 54 5.29 -14.80 4.97
CA LEU A 54 6.71 -15.16 5.13
C LEU A 54 7.04 -15.74 6.51
N ILE A 55 6.29 -15.38 7.56
CA ILE A 55 6.53 -15.88 8.93
C ILE A 55 6.39 -17.41 9.04
N GLY A 56 5.53 -18.01 8.22
CA GLY A 56 5.27 -19.45 8.23
C GLY A 56 5.70 -20.19 6.95
N ALA A 57 6.32 -19.49 6.01
CA ALA A 57 6.64 -20.04 4.68
C ALA A 57 7.88 -20.95 4.69
N GLY A 58 7.83 -22.03 3.91
CA GLY A 58 9.03 -22.73 3.47
C GLY A 58 9.81 -21.95 2.41
N SER A 59 11.01 -22.43 2.04
CA SER A 59 11.86 -21.75 1.04
C SER A 59 11.19 -21.60 -0.33
N ASP A 60 10.44 -22.61 -0.77
CA ASP A 60 9.79 -22.62 -2.09
C ASP A 60 8.56 -21.70 -2.10
N ASP A 61 7.85 -21.63 -0.97
CA ASP A 61 6.71 -20.73 -0.77
C ASP A 61 7.15 -19.27 -0.77
N GLU A 62 8.32 -18.99 -0.19
CA GLU A 62 8.87 -17.65 -0.14
C GLU A 62 9.14 -17.07 -1.53
N VAL A 63 9.76 -17.85 -2.42
CA VAL A 63 10.02 -17.40 -3.80
C VAL A 63 8.72 -16.95 -4.45
N TRP A 64 7.66 -17.76 -4.28
CA TRP A 64 6.34 -17.42 -4.82
C TRP A 64 5.74 -16.16 -4.19
N ILE A 65 5.87 -15.97 -2.88
CA ILE A 65 5.36 -14.78 -2.18
C ILE A 65 6.06 -13.50 -2.66
N LEU A 66 7.39 -13.56 -2.79
CA LEU A 66 8.20 -12.42 -3.24
C LEU A 66 8.01 -12.12 -4.73
N ASP A 67 7.82 -13.15 -5.56
CA ASP A 67 7.47 -12.98 -6.98
C ASP A 67 6.13 -12.23 -7.12
N HIS A 68 5.11 -12.64 -6.35
CA HIS A 68 3.82 -11.94 -6.31
C HIS A 68 3.94 -10.49 -5.82
N LEU A 69 4.83 -10.23 -4.85
CA LEU A 69 5.12 -8.87 -4.40
C LEU A 69 5.89 -8.06 -5.48
N GLY A 70 6.74 -8.71 -6.26
CA GLY A 70 7.47 -8.13 -7.38
C GLY A 70 6.58 -7.71 -8.57
N GLU A 71 5.36 -8.22 -8.64
CA GLU A 71 4.36 -7.90 -9.66
C GLU A 71 3.22 -7.01 -9.12
N ILE A 72 3.38 -6.44 -7.92
CA ILE A 72 2.30 -5.69 -7.27
C ILE A 72 1.92 -4.43 -8.04
N GLY A 73 2.85 -3.81 -8.76
CA GLY A 73 2.60 -2.58 -9.51
C GLY A 73 1.50 -2.73 -10.56
N ASP A 74 1.61 -3.76 -11.41
CA ASP A 74 0.62 -4.04 -12.46
C ASP A 74 -0.74 -4.41 -11.84
N THR A 75 -0.72 -5.27 -10.82
CA THR A 75 -1.92 -5.70 -10.11
C THR A 75 -2.64 -4.52 -9.45
N VAL A 76 -1.89 -3.60 -8.85
CA VAL A 76 -2.42 -2.37 -8.24
C VAL A 76 -3.03 -1.47 -9.31
N ALA A 77 -2.38 -1.27 -10.45
CA ALA A 77 -2.89 -0.44 -11.52
C ALA A 77 -4.26 -0.95 -12.03
N GLU A 78 -4.37 -2.26 -12.32
CA GLU A 78 -5.62 -2.89 -12.73
C GLU A 78 -6.72 -2.79 -11.67
N HIS A 79 -6.37 -3.09 -10.42
CA HIS A 79 -7.31 -3.03 -9.31
C HIS A 79 -7.81 -1.59 -9.08
N TYR A 80 -6.91 -0.62 -9.16
CA TYR A 80 -7.19 0.79 -8.99
C TYR A 80 -8.15 1.31 -10.07
N MET A 81 -7.91 0.95 -11.33
CA MET A 81 -8.83 1.29 -12.44
C MET A 81 -10.24 0.79 -12.16
N SER A 82 -10.35 -0.43 -11.66
CA SER A 82 -11.63 -1.10 -11.44
C SER A 82 -12.38 -0.60 -10.20
N HIS A 83 -11.68 -0.17 -9.13
CA HIS A 83 -12.28 0.03 -7.80
C HIS A 83 -12.09 1.43 -7.19
N VAL A 84 -11.21 2.27 -7.75
CA VAL A 84 -10.88 3.59 -7.18
C VAL A 84 -11.19 4.72 -8.14
N MET A 85 -10.98 4.54 -9.44
CA MET A 85 -11.12 5.63 -10.42
C MET A 85 -12.47 6.35 -10.38
N SER A 86 -13.57 5.63 -10.19
CA SER A 86 -14.93 6.22 -10.18
C SER A 86 -15.17 7.23 -9.04
N ARG A 87 -14.31 7.25 -8.02
CA ARG A 87 -14.37 8.14 -6.85
C ARG A 87 -13.10 8.98 -6.68
N ALA A 88 -12.20 8.96 -7.67
CA ALA A 88 -10.98 9.74 -7.65
C ALA A 88 -11.29 11.25 -7.81
N PRO A 89 -10.40 12.14 -7.33
CA PRO A 89 -10.51 13.58 -7.58
C PRO A 89 -10.60 13.92 -9.08
N VAL A 90 -11.19 15.08 -9.39
CA VAL A 90 -11.19 15.61 -10.76
C VAL A 90 -9.76 15.79 -11.27
N GLY A 91 -9.52 15.36 -12.50
CA GLY A 91 -8.20 15.42 -13.14
C GLY A 91 -7.37 14.15 -13.02
N ILE A 92 -7.87 13.12 -12.34
CA ILE A 92 -7.33 11.75 -12.40
C ILE A 92 -7.82 11.06 -13.67
N ASP A 93 -6.89 10.44 -14.38
CA ASP A 93 -7.12 9.73 -15.64
C ASP A 93 -6.61 8.28 -15.58
N LEU A 94 -6.70 7.56 -16.70
CA LEU A 94 -6.21 6.18 -16.79
C LEU A 94 -4.69 6.08 -16.59
N THR A 95 -3.92 7.10 -16.99
CA THR A 95 -2.46 7.10 -16.81
C THR A 95 -2.08 7.21 -15.34
N SER A 96 -2.93 7.83 -14.54
CA SER A 96 -2.74 7.95 -13.09
C SER A 96 -2.79 6.60 -12.37
N ALA A 97 -3.56 5.62 -12.88
CA ALA A 97 -3.60 4.28 -12.31
C ALA A 97 -2.23 3.57 -12.43
N TRP A 98 -1.59 3.68 -13.59
CA TRP A 98 -0.24 3.16 -13.81
C TRP A 98 0.78 3.85 -12.93
N ARG A 99 0.70 5.18 -12.78
CA ARG A 99 1.56 5.93 -11.84
C ARG A 99 1.39 5.43 -10.40
N VAL A 100 0.16 5.11 -9.98
CA VAL A 100 -0.11 4.55 -8.64
C VAL A 100 0.51 3.15 -8.51
N GLY A 101 0.38 2.30 -9.53
CA GLY A 101 1.02 0.99 -9.59
C GLY A 101 2.54 1.07 -9.48
N GLU A 102 3.19 1.86 -10.33
CA GLU A 102 4.64 2.09 -10.29
C GLU A 102 5.11 2.57 -8.91
N MET A 103 4.40 3.52 -8.30
CA MET A 103 4.75 4.02 -6.98
C MET A 103 4.55 2.97 -5.89
N ALA A 104 3.51 2.13 -5.98
CA ALA A 104 3.28 1.03 -5.04
C ALA A 104 4.38 -0.03 -5.17
N GLN A 105 4.85 -0.31 -6.40
CA GLN A 105 5.97 -1.21 -6.64
C GLN A 105 7.25 -0.73 -5.95
N LEU A 106 7.54 0.57 -5.99
CA LEU A 106 8.73 1.12 -5.32
C LEU A 106 8.71 0.89 -3.80
N VAL A 107 7.53 1.00 -3.17
CA VAL A 107 7.37 0.69 -1.74
C VAL A 107 7.66 -0.79 -1.48
N ALA A 108 7.19 -1.66 -2.37
CA ALA A 108 7.45 -3.10 -2.28
C ALA A 108 8.94 -3.45 -2.49
N ASP A 109 9.60 -2.80 -3.44
CA ASP A 109 11.03 -2.97 -3.73
C ASP A 109 11.90 -2.53 -2.53
N ASP A 110 11.53 -1.41 -1.88
CA ASP A 110 12.20 -0.93 -0.66
C ASP A 110 11.97 -1.87 0.53
N TYR A 111 10.79 -2.51 0.58
CA TYR A 111 10.44 -3.46 1.64
C TYR A 111 11.07 -4.85 1.45
N ALA A 112 11.16 -5.37 0.22
CA ALA A 112 11.63 -6.72 -0.08
C ALA A 112 12.97 -7.09 0.62
N PRO A 113 14.02 -6.25 0.65
CA PRO A 113 15.26 -6.57 1.35
C PRO A 113 15.12 -6.56 2.89
N LEU A 114 14.07 -5.93 3.44
CA LEU A 114 13.79 -5.81 4.87
C LEU A 114 12.93 -6.97 5.40
N GLY A 115 12.03 -7.51 4.58
CA GLY A 115 10.97 -8.44 4.99
C GLY A 115 11.43 -9.68 5.78
N ARG A 116 12.64 -10.19 5.50
CA ARG A 116 13.26 -11.31 6.27
C ARG A 116 14.16 -10.87 7.42
N ARG A 117 14.72 -9.67 7.34
CA ARG A 117 15.76 -9.19 8.27
C ARG A 117 15.17 -8.54 9.50
N MET A 118 13.91 -8.12 9.43
CA MET A 118 13.24 -7.41 10.50
C MET A 118 12.25 -8.31 11.21
N THR A 119 12.41 -8.44 12.53
CA THR A 119 11.48 -9.15 13.42
C THR A 119 10.15 -8.41 13.62
N GLY A 120 10.11 -7.11 13.33
CA GLY A 120 8.90 -6.30 13.45
C GLY A 120 8.42 -5.77 12.10
N VAL A 121 7.21 -6.17 11.70
CA VAL A 121 6.54 -5.66 10.48
C VAL A 121 6.47 -4.13 10.50
N ASN A 122 6.20 -3.55 11.66
CA ASN A 122 6.04 -2.11 11.86
C ASN A 122 7.32 -1.35 11.52
N VAL A 123 8.49 -1.89 11.85
CA VAL A 123 9.79 -1.29 11.50
C VAL A 123 10.04 -1.39 10.00
N ALA A 124 9.78 -2.56 9.40
CA ALA A 124 9.98 -2.77 7.96
C ALA A 124 9.07 -1.86 7.12
N LEU A 125 7.78 -1.76 7.48
CA LEU A 125 6.80 -0.89 6.82
C LEU A 125 7.19 0.58 6.97
N ARG A 126 7.63 1.01 8.17
CA ARG A 126 8.08 2.39 8.40
C ARG A 126 9.27 2.73 7.52
N LEU A 127 10.29 1.88 7.48
CA LEU A 127 11.48 2.13 6.66
C LEU A 127 11.16 2.19 5.16
N ALA A 128 10.28 1.30 4.66
CA ALA A 128 9.81 1.38 3.29
C ALA A 128 9.09 2.70 2.99
N SER A 129 8.25 3.17 3.92
CA SER A 129 7.56 4.47 3.77
C SER A 129 8.51 5.68 3.81
N GLU A 130 9.54 5.63 4.65
CA GLU A 130 10.56 6.67 4.76
C GLU A 130 11.41 6.75 3.49
N SER A 131 11.82 5.60 2.95
CA SER A 131 12.57 5.50 1.69
C SER A 131 11.77 6.06 0.51
N PHE A 132 10.48 5.69 0.41
CA PHE A 132 9.56 6.25 -0.58
C PHE A 132 9.45 7.78 -0.47
N GLY A 133 9.26 8.30 0.75
CA GLY A 133 9.19 9.73 1.02
C GLY A 133 10.45 10.47 0.60
N GLN A 134 11.64 9.98 0.99
CA GLN A 134 12.91 10.61 0.62
C GLN A 134 13.12 10.70 -0.89
N THR A 135 12.74 9.65 -1.62
CA THR A 135 12.92 9.56 -3.08
C THR A 135 11.93 10.45 -3.83
N ARG A 136 10.71 10.65 -3.33
CA ARG A 136 9.61 11.28 -4.09
C ARG A 136 9.11 12.61 -3.53
N ASP A 137 9.51 13.02 -2.33
CA ASP A 137 9.06 14.25 -1.68
C ASP A 137 9.10 15.47 -2.62
N ARG A 138 10.21 15.62 -3.34
CA ARG A 138 10.38 16.73 -4.27
C ARG A 138 9.37 16.70 -5.41
N ALA A 139 9.07 15.52 -5.97
CA ALA A 139 8.15 15.35 -7.08
C ALA A 139 6.69 15.56 -6.65
N ILE A 140 6.31 15.05 -5.47
CA ILE A 140 4.93 15.16 -4.93
C ILE A 140 4.52 16.63 -4.76
N PHE A 141 5.43 17.47 -4.25
CA PHE A 141 5.12 18.87 -3.94
C PHE A 141 5.57 19.87 -5.01
N ALA A 142 6.22 19.42 -6.09
CA ALA A 142 6.79 20.29 -7.13
C ALA A 142 5.73 21.16 -7.81
N SER A 143 4.57 20.57 -8.10
CA SER A 143 3.44 21.23 -8.78
C SER A 143 2.71 22.26 -7.90
N LEU A 144 2.97 22.28 -6.59
CA LEU A 144 2.28 23.15 -5.67
C LEU A 144 3.00 24.50 -5.51
N PRO A 145 2.25 25.62 -5.46
CA PRO A 145 2.80 26.91 -5.05
C PRO A 145 3.44 26.82 -3.66
N TRP A 146 4.54 27.55 -3.45
CA TRP A 146 5.35 27.42 -2.23
C TRP A 146 4.55 27.64 -0.94
N TRP A 147 3.55 28.53 -0.95
CA TRP A 147 2.70 28.82 0.20
C TRP A 147 1.72 27.68 0.57
N ARG A 148 1.44 26.75 -0.34
CA ARG A 148 0.59 25.57 -0.08
C ARG A 148 1.40 24.31 0.29
N ARG A 149 2.72 24.31 0.07
CA ARG A 149 3.56 23.12 0.28
C ARG A 149 3.58 22.66 1.73
N LYS A 150 3.60 23.59 2.68
CA LYS A 150 3.63 23.26 4.12
C LYS A 150 2.38 22.49 4.55
N ASP A 151 1.20 22.94 4.14
CA ASP A 151 -0.07 22.28 4.48
C ASP A 151 -0.22 20.95 3.74
N ALA A 152 0.19 20.91 2.47
CA ALA A 152 0.22 19.67 1.69
C ALA A 152 1.14 18.61 2.31
N ARG A 153 2.33 19.00 2.77
CA ARG A 153 3.27 18.11 3.46
C ARG A 153 2.67 17.57 4.76
N ARG A 154 2.11 18.44 5.62
CA ARG A 154 1.45 18.00 6.85
C ARG A 154 0.31 17.00 6.60
N ARG A 155 -0.48 17.24 5.54
CA ARG A 155 -1.55 16.32 5.14
C ARG A 155 -0.97 15.00 4.63
N TYR A 156 0.08 15.04 3.82
CA TYR A 156 0.75 13.85 3.34
C TYR A 156 1.29 13.02 4.51
N GLU A 157 2.03 13.64 5.44
CA GLU A 157 2.54 12.99 6.66
C GLU A 157 1.41 12.32 7.47
N ALA A 158 0.28 13.00 7.67
CA ALA A 158 -0.87 12.41 8.35
C ALA A 158 -1.45 11.19 7.60
N LEU A 159 -1.47 11.22 6.26
CA LEU A 159 -1.90 10.09 5.44
C LEU A 159 -0.89 8.93 5.44
N VAL A 160 0.42 9.23 5.58
CA VAL A 160 1.46 8.21 5.79
C VAL A 160 1.24 7.49 7.12
N ASP A 161 1.11 8.24 8.22
CA ASP A 161 0.87 7.69 9.55
C ASP A 161 -0.40 6.83 9.59
N GLU A 162 -1.49 7.32 8.98
CA GLU A 162 -2.73 6.56 8.82
C GLU A 162 -2.51 5.26 8.02
N SER A 163 -1.77 5.32 6.91
CA SER A 163 -1.52 4.14 6.06
C SER A 163 -0.70 3.08 6.79
N LEU A 164 0.30 3.50 7.57
CA LEU A 164 1.11 2.60 8.40
C LEU A 164 0.25 1.90 9.45
N ALA A 165 -0.56 2.65 10.21
CA ALA A 165 -1.44 2.09 11.23
C ALA A 165 -2.46 1.11 10.64
N LEU A 166 -3.01 1.42 9.46
CA LEU A 166 -3.94 0.54 8.75
C LEU A 166 -3.27 -0.75 8.26
N ALA A 167 -2.05 -0.66 7.72
CA ALA A 167 -1.30 -1.83 7.26
C ALA A 167 -0.86 -2.73 8.43
N GLU A 168 -0.49 -2.15 9.56
CA GLU A 168 -0.16 -2.88 10.79
C GLU A 168 -1.38 -3.64 11.32
N LYS A 169 -2.55 -2.99 11.42
CA LYS A 169 -3.80 -3.65 11.81
C LYS A 169 -4.18 -4.77 10.85
N PHE A 170 -4.02 -4.57 9.55
CA PHE A 170 -4.24 -5.61 8.55
C PHE A 170 -3.32 -6.82 8.79
N TYR A 171 -2.04 -6.59 9.04
CA TYR A 171 -1.09 -7.64 9.39
C TYR A 171 -1.51 -8.40 10.66
N GLU A 172 -1.82 -7.69 11.75
CA GLU A 172 -2.22 -8.28 13.04
C GLU A 172 -3.42 -9.21 12.90
N ARG A 173 -4.39 -8.80 12.08
CA ARG A 173 -5.58 -9.62 11.81
C ARG A 173 -5.25 -10.84 10.95
N ARG A 174 -4.34 -10.68 9.99
CA ARG A 174 -3.92 -11.77 9.09
C ARG A 174 -3.16 -12.86 9.83
N ILE A 175 -2.27 -12.52 10.77
CA ILE A 175 -1.54 -13.52 11.57
C ILE A 175 -2.47 -14.32 12.50
N LEU A 176 -3.66 -13.80 12.80
CA LEU A 176 -4.71 -14.48 13.55
C LEU A 176 -5.70 -15.26 12.65
N ASP A 177 -5.41 -15.35 11.35
CA ASP A 177 -6.28 -15.94 10.30
C ASP A 177 -7.72 -15.39 10.32
N LEU A 178 -7.88 -14.13 10.70
CA LEU A 178 -9.15 -13.44 10.62
C LEU A 178 -9.35 -12.97 9.18
N ASP A 179 -10.48 -13.35 8.59
CA ASP A 179 -10.83 -12.86 7.26
C ASP A 179 -11.03 -11.34 7.28
N GLU A 180 -10.42 -10.67 6.30
CA GLU A 180 -10.68 -9.27 6.02
C GLU A 180 -11.96 -9.17 5.17
N VAL A 181 -13.01 -8.64 5.78
CA VAL A 181 -14.30 -8.40 5.14
C VAL A 181 -14.49 -6.89 4.99
N ARG A 182 -15.21 -6.45 3.94
CA ARG A 182 -15.49 -5.02 3.70
C ARG A 182 -16.09 -4.32 4.92
N GLU A 183 -16.92 -5.01 5.71
CA GLU A 183 -17.51 -4.44 6.94
C GLU A 183 -16.50 -4.31 8.10
N ILE A 184 -15.49 -5.17 8.17
CA ILE A 184 -14.42 -5.03 9.18
C ILE A 184 -13.44 -3.94 8.77
N ALA A 185 -13.33 -3.67 7.46
CA ALA A 185 -12.57 -2.55 6.97
C ALA A 185 -13.12 -1.18 7.46
N LEU A 186 -14.42 -1.13 7.81
CA LEU A 186 -15.14 0.02 8.37
C LEU A 186 -15.00 0.15 9.88
N LEU A 187 -14.76 -0.95 10.61
CA LEU A 187 -14.55 -0.96 12.05
C LEU A 187 -13.11 -0.56 12.35
N GLY A 188 -12.74 0.65 11.93
CA GLY A 188 -11.57 1.33 12.46
C GLY A 188 -11.87 1.82 13.86
N GLU A 189 -12.09 0.91 14.81
CA GLU A 189 -12.16 1.11 16.27
C GLU A 189 -12.31 -0.23 16.99
#